data_AF-A0A7X7TE13-F1
#
_entry.id   AF-A0A7X7TE13-F1
#
_cell.length_a   1.000
_cell.length_b   1.000
_cell.length_c   1.000
_cell.angle_alpha   90.00
_cell.angle_beta   90.00
_cell.angle_gamma   90.00
#
_symmetry.space_group_name_H-M   'P 1'
#
loop_
_entity.id
_entity.type
_entity.pdbx_description
1 polymer ?
#
loop_
_entity_poly.entity_id
_entity_poly.type
_entity_poly.pdbx_seq_one_letter_code
_entity_poly.pdbx_strand_id
1 'polypeptide(L)'
;MSIRVRIEDAFILFSIERLEAALLSILVAVAATARRRYPQGTPSLLFPGKDMGDREAFERFVKDEMPRICRIKNFNVNFRGEMHAVEHIFYKWIRCELAHEAALPQDVVFIPDPDPDHQRLQIRDDGVLVLSHGWMFGLIDVVIHAPENADQFGIPPKAPLPIYLPKIDMTVDTGGKSERTAP
;
A
#
# COMPACT_ATOMS: atom_id res chain seq x y z
N MET A 1 9.37 -14.40 -8.84
CA MET A 1 8.18 -13.54 -9.06
C MET A 1 8.65 -12.11 -9.04
N SER A 2 8.28 -11.28 -10.02
CA SER A 2 8.76 -9.90 -10.12
C SER A 2 7.94 -8.96 -9.23
N ILE A 3 8.48 -7.77 -8.94
CA ILE A 3 7.78 -6.70 -8.24
C ILE A 3 6.58 -6.22 -9.08
N ARG A 4 6.76 -6.16 -10.41
CA ARG A 4 5.68 -5.84 -11.36
C ARG A 4 4.47 -6.74 -11.22
N VAL A 5 4.67 -8.06 -11.19
CA VAL A 5 3.56 -9.01 -11.05
C VAL A 5 2.79 -8.77 -9.74
N ARG A 6 3.48 -8.43 -8.65
CA ARG A 6 2.80 -8.11 -7.38
C ARG A 6 1.95 -6.85 -7.44
N ILE A 7 2.36 -5.85 -8.21
CA ILE A 7 1.58 -4.64 -8.45
C ILE A 7 0.37 -4.94 -9.35
N GLU A 8 0.56 -5.74 -10.41
CA GLU A 8 -0.53 -6.19 -11.29
C GLU A 8 -1.58 -7.02 -10.51
N ASP A 9 -1.13 -7.97 -9.69
CA ASP A 9 -1.97 -8.75 -8.78
C ASP A 9 -2.76 -7.83 -7.85
N ALA A 10 -2.12 -6.82 -7.26
CA ALA A 10 -2.76 -5.87 -6.37
C ALA A 10 -3.89 -5.09 -7.05
N PHE A 11 -3.69 -4.65 -8.30
CA PHE A 11 -4.75 -3.97 -9.07
C PHE A 11 -5.94 -4.88 -9.34
N ILE A 12 -5.71 -6.14 -9.73
CA ILE A 12 -6.78 -7.11 -9.95
C ILE A 12 -7.56 -7.33 -8.65
N LEU A 13 -6.85 -7.61 -7.55
CA LEU A 13 -7.46 -7.85 -6.24
C LEU A 13 -8.26 -6.64 -5.75
N PHE A 14 -7.75 -5.43 -5.97
CA PHE A 14 -8.46 -4.20 -5.65
C PHE A 14 -9.75 -4.06 -6.47
N SER A 15 -9.70 -4.35 -7.77
CA SER A 15 -10.86 -4.23 -8.68
C SER A 15 -12.02 -5.17 -8.34
N ILE A 16 -11.75 -6.28 -7.65
CA ILE A 16 -12.75 -7.24 -7.16
C ILE A 16 -13.00 -7.11 -5.65
N GLU A 17 -12.66 -5.96 -5.07
CA GLU A 17 -12.88 -5.59 -3.66
C GLU A 17 -12.19 -6.52 -2.63
N ARG A 18 -11.15 -7.26 -3.04
CA ARG A 18 -10.30 -8.06 -2.16
C ARG A 18 -9.18 -7.22 -1.55
N LEU A 19 -9.55 -6.18 -0.80
CA LEU A 19 -8.66 -5.11 -0.32
C LEU A 19 -7.51 -5.61 0.56
N GLU A 20 -7.74 -6.56 1.45
CA GLU A 20 -6.69 -7.15 2.29
C GLU A 20 -5.61 -7.85 1.48
N ALA A 21 -6.03 -8.64 0.49
CA ALA A 21 -5.12 -9.36 -0.39
C ALA A 21 -4.37 -8.40 -1.33
N ALA A 22 -5.06 -7.34 -1.79
CA ALA A 22 -4.44 -6.27 -2.56
C ALA A 22 -3.36 -5.57 -1.72
N LEU A 23 -3.69 -5.17 -0.49
CA LEU A 23 -2.77 -4.52 0.43
C LEU A 23 -1.56 -5.40 0.75
N LEU A 24 -1.77 -6.70 1.02
CA LEU A 24 -0.67 -7.64 1.23
C LEU A 24 0.25 -7.71 0.01
N SER A 25 -0.30 -7.78 -1.20
CA SER A 25 0.48 -7.82 -2.44
C SER A 25 1.31 -6.54 -2.63
N ILE A 26 0.74 -5.37 -2.31
CA ILE A 26 1.45 -4.08 -2.30
C ILE A 26 2.59 -4.10 -1.27
N LEU A 27 2.33 -4.54 -0.04
CA LEU A 27 3.33 -4.56 1.02
C LEU A 27 4.49 -5.53 0.72
N VAL A 28 4.22 -6.63 0.01
CA VAL A 28 5.27 -7.52 -0.52
C VAL A 28 6.10 -6.81 -1.59
N ALA A 29 5.46 -6.07 -2.50
CA ALA A 29 6.17 -5.27 -3.51
C ALA A 29 7.04 -4.16 -2.89
N VAL A 30 6.54 -3.50 -1.84
CA VAL A 30 7.28 -2.51 -1.04
C VAL A 30 8.49 -3.16 -0.37
N ALA A 31 8.32 -4.31 0.29
CA ALA A 31 9.42 -5.03 0.93
C ALA A 31 10.50 -5.44 -0.09
N ALA A 32 10.09 -5.98 -1.24
CA ALA A 32 11.02 -6.34 -2.30
C ALA A 32 11.77 -5.12 -2.86
N THR A 33 11.09 -3.99 -3.03
CA THR A 33 11.72 -2.72 -3.46
C THR A 33 12.73 -2.22 -2.41
N ALA A 34 12.34 -2.23 -1.13
CA ALA A 34 13.21 -1.87 -0.03
C ALA A 34 14.50 -2.73 -0.01
N ARG A 35 14.40 -4.02 -0.29
CA ARG A 35 15.58 -4.92 -0.40
C ARG A 35 16.47 -4.64 -1.61
N ARG A 36 15.93 -4.04 -2.68
CA ARG A 36 16.75 -3.56 -3.81
C ARG A 36 17.49 -2.28 -3.46
N ARG A 37 16.82 -1.36 -2.75
CA ARG A 37 17.43 -0.11 -2.27
C ARG A 37 18.48 -0.34 -1.18
N TYR A 38 18.21 -1.29 -0.27
CA TYR A 38 19.09 -1.68 0.83
C TYR A 38 19.45 -3.17 0.70
N PRO A 39 20.38 -3.52 -0.20
CA PRO A 39 20.80 -4.89 -0.43
C PRO A 39 21.48 -5.51 0.81
N GLN A 40 21.67 -6.84 0.80
CA GLN A 40 22.42 -7.53 1.85
C GLN A 40 23.83 -6.93 2.02
N GLY A 41 24.31 -6.82 3.26
CA GLY A 41 25.53 -6.09 3.59
C GLY A 41 25.36 -4.58 3.78
N THR A 42 24.17 -4.01 3.52
CA THR A 42 23.89 -2.61 3.91
C THR A 42 24.01 -2.48 5.42
N PRO A 43 24.84 -1.58 5.97
CA PRO A 43 24.96 -1.42 7.41
C PRO A 43 23.64 -1.00 8.07
N SER A 44 23.30 -1.66 9.17
CA SER A 44 22.17 -1.25 10.03
C SER A 44 22.49 0.08 10.72
N LEU A 45 21.52 0.99 10.68
CA LEU A 45 21.53 2.25 11.41
C LEU A 45 21.04 2.07 12.85
N LEU A 46 20.19 1.07 13.08
CA LEU A 46 19.66 0.74 14.41
C LEU A 46 20.65 -0.10 15.24
N PHE A 47 21.44 -0.94 14.60
CA PHE A 47 22.35 -1.87 15.26
C PHE A 47 23.77 -1.78 14.66
N PRO A 48 24.63 -0.90 15.20
CA PRO A 48 25.99 -0.75 14.73
C PRO A 48 26.75 -2.08 14.64
N GLY A 49 27.41 -2.32 13.51
CA GLY A 49 28.16 -3.56 13.25
C GLY A 49 27.32 -4.74 12.75
N LYS A 50 26.02 -4.56 12.48
CA LYS A 50 25.16 -5.56 11.84
C LYS A 50 24.68 -5.09 10.47
N ASP A 51 24.26 -6.05 9.66
CA ASP A 51 23.54 -5.79 8.41
C ASP A 51 22.09 -5.35 8.68
N MET A 52 21.58 -4.49 7.80
CA MET A 52 20.21 -4.02 7.79
C MET A 52 19.25 -5.18 7.50
N GLY A 53 18.38 -5.47 8.48
CA GLY A 53 17.35 -6.49 8.39
C GLY A 53 16.16 -6.07 7.52
N ASP A 54 15.25 -7.01 7.23
CA ASP A 54 14.04 -6.76 6.43
C ASP A 54 13.17 -5.65 7.01
N ARG A 55 12.94 -5.68 8.33
CA ARG A 55 12.18 -4.67 9.05
C ARG A 55 12.73 -3.26 8.85
N GLU A 56 14.03 -3.11 9.08
CA GLU A 56 14.68 -1.81 9.02
C GLU A 56 14.67 -1.29 7.57
N ALA A 57 14.96 -2.14 6.59
CA ALA A 57 14.88 -1.78 5.18
C ALA A 57 13.47 -1.32 4.78
N PHE A 58 12.44 -2.08 5.18
CA PHE A 58 11.05 -1.74 4.90
C PHE A 58 10.63 -0.42 5.54
N GLU A 59 10.82 -0.28 6.86
CA GLU A 59 10.44 0.91 7.60
C GLU A 59 11.16 2.14 7.04
N ARG A 60 12.46 1.98 6.70
CA ARG A 60 13.25 3.06 6.11
C ARG A 60 12.76 3.47 4.72
N PHE A 61 12.46 2.52 3.84
CA PHE A 61 11.94 2.81 2.51
C PHE A 61 10.62 3.60 2.59
N VAL A 62 9.66 3.12 3.39
CA VAL A 62 8.36 3.79 3.57
C VAL A 62 8.53 5.19 4.15
N LYS A 63 9.44 5.35 5.12
CA LYS A 63 9.76 6.65 5.71
C LYS A 63 10.38 7.62 4.71
N ASP A 64 11.36 7.18 3.92
CA ASP A 64 12.03 8.01 2.93
C ASP A 64 11.06 8.46 1.82
N GLU A 65 10.09 7.62 1.47
CA GLU A 65 9.06 7.89 0.46
C GLU A 65 7.78 8.54 1.03
N MET A 66 7.66 8.71 2.34
CA MET A 66 6.48 9.28 3.01
C MET A 66 6.00 10.62 2.39
N PRO A 67 6.90 11.55 1.98
CA PRO A 67 6.47 12.78 1.32
C PRO A 67 5.80 12.57 -0.05
N ARG A 68 6.11 11.48 -0.74
CA ARG A 68 5.45 11.10 -2.00
C ARG A 68 4.16 10.34 -1.76
N ILE A 69 4.15 9.48 -0.73
CA ILE A 69 2.94 8.77 -0.31
C ILE A 69 1.91 9.82 0.07
N CYS A 70 2.08 10.51 1.20
CA CYS A 70 1.02 11.32 1.83
C CYS A 70 1.40 12.79 2.08
N ARG A 71 2.48 13.30 1.47
CA ARG A 71 2.96 14.69 1.63
C ARG A 71 3.39 15.06 3.05
N ILE A 72 3.64 14.06 3.91
CA ILE A 72 4.09 14.24 5.30
C ILE A 72 5.50 13.62 5.45
N LYS A 73 6.41 14.26 6.19
CA LYS A 73 7.78 13.76 6.41
C LYS A 73 7.94 12.82 7.59
N ASN A 74 7.26 13.11 8.69
CA ASN A 74 7.28 12.31 9.91
C ASN A 74 5.85 12.13 10.36
N PHE A 75 5.25 10.99 10.03
CA PHE A 75 3.88 10.71 10.36
C PHE A 75 3.83 9.72 11.53
N ASN A 76 3.40 10.19 12.69
CA ASN A 76 3.11 9.35 13.84
C ASN A 76 1.61 9.43 14.17
N VAL A 77 1.04 8.33 14.64
CA VAL A 77 -0.35 8.26 15.11
C VAL A 77 -0.43 7.51 16.43
N ASN A 78 -1.42 7.84 17.27
CA ASN A 78 -1.69 7.10 18.49
C ASN A 78 -2.51 5.86 18.14
N PHE A 79 -1.88 4.69 18.13
CA PHE A 79 -2.54 3.43 17.83
C PHE A 79 -2.31 2.46 19.00
N ARG A 80 -3.40 1.85 19.49
CA ARG A 80 -3.38 0.98 20.69
C ARG A 80 -2.79 1.62 21.94
N GLY A 81 -3.00 2.94 22.10
CA GLY A 81 -2.61 3.69 23.29
C GLY A 81 -1.17 4.19 23.29
N GLU A 82 -0.40 3.92 22.23
CA GLU A 82 0.98 4.36 22.08
C GLU A 82 1.18 5.16 20.77
N MET A 83 2.12 6.11 20.80
CA MET A 83 2.51 6.85 19.60
C MET A 83 3.43 5.99 18.74
N HIS A 84 2.99 5.67 17.53
CA HIS A 84 3.76 4.88 16.57
C HIS A 84 3.99 5.64 15.28
N ALA A 85 5.17 5.44 14.70
CA ALA A 85 5.44 5.86 13.34
C ALA A 85 4.63 5.00 12.36
N VAL A 86 4.10 5.61 11.31
CA VAL A 86 3.22 4.92 10.36
C VAL A 86 3.93 3.78 9.64
N GLU A 87 5.21 3.94 9.30
CA GLU A 87 6.03 2.87 8.71
C GLU A 87 6.13 1.64 9.63
N HIS A 88 6.17 1.86 10.94
CA HIS A 88 6.18 0.81 11.93
C HIS A 88 4.84 0.07 11.98
N ILE A 89 3.73 0.82 11.88
CA ILE A 89 2.38 0.23 11.85
C ILE A 89 2.20 -0.68 10.63
N PHE A 90 2.59 -0.20 9.45
CA PHE A 90 2.52 -0.99 8.22
C PHE A 90 3.35 -2.28 8.31
N TYR A 91 4.53 -2.22 8.91
CA TYR A 91 5.36 -3.41 9.06
C TYR A 91 4.79 -4.37 10.11
N LYS A 92 4.56 -3.89 11.33
CA LYS A 92 4.32 -4.73 12.51
C LYS A 92 2.90 -5.26 12.60
N TRP A 93 1.89 -4.42 12.36
CA TRP A 93 0.48 -4.79 12.57
C TRP A 93 -0.23 -5.09 11.26
N ILE A 94 0.13 -4.45 10.15
CA ILE A 94 -0.56 -4.71 8.87
C ILE A 94 0.11 -5.87 8.13
N ARG A 95 1.39 -5.72 7.74
CA ARG A 95 2.10 -6.73 6.94
C ARG A 95 2.25 -8.05 7.69
N CYS A 96 2.75 -8.02 8.93
CA CYS A 96 3.02 -9.26 9.67
C CYS A 96 1.73 -10.03 10.00
N GLU A 97 0.65 -9.34 10.39
CA GLU A 97 -0.62 -10.03 10.69
C GLU A 97 -1.26 -10.58 9.42
N LEU A 98 -1.30 -9.81 8.31
CA LEU A 98 -1.76 -10.33 7.02
C LEU A 98 -0.94 -11.53 6.54
N ALA A 99 0.37 -11.55 6.80
CA ALA A 99 1.26 -12.63 6.35
C ALA A 99 1.20 -13.88 7.24
N HIS A 100 1.00 -13.74 8.56
CA HIS A 100 1.06 -14.84 9.52
C HIS A 100 -0.33 -15.34 9.94
N GLU A 101 -1.29 -14.43 10.12
CA GLU A 101 -2.64 -14.72 10.60
C GLU A 101 -3.67 -14.71 9.46
N ALA A 102 -3.27 -14.31 8.26
CA ALA A 102 -4.13 -14.21 7.06
C ALA A 102 -5.37 -13.32 7.25
N ALA A 103 -5.27 -12.32 8.14
CA ALA A 103 -6.33 -11.36 8.42
C ALA A 103 -5.73 -10.00 8.82
N LEU A 104 -6.48 -8.92 8.60
CA LEU A 104 -6.17 -7.62 9.20
C LEU A 104 -6.48 -7.62 10.71
N PRO A 105 -5.79 -6.77 11.48
CA PRO A 105 -6.20 -6.48 12.84
C PRO A 105 -7.65 -5.96 12.88
N GLN A 106 -8.43 -6.36 13.90
CA GLN A 106 -9.83 -5.94 14.04
C GLN A 106 -10.02 -4.43 14.20
N ASP A 107 -8.97 -3.75 14.64
CA ASP A 107 -8.88 -2.30 14.80
C ASP A 107 -8.30 -1.59 13.56
N VAL A 108 -8.31 -2.25 12.39
CA VAL A 108 -7.98 -1.65 11.10
C VAL A 108 -9.15 -1.82 10.13
N VAL A 109 -9.62 -0.72 9.54
CA VAL A 109 -10.69 -0.74 8.54
C VAL A 109 -10.32 0.07 7.31
N PHE A 110 -10.79 -0.40 6.15
CA PHE A 110 -10.69 0.36 4.90
C PHE A 110 -11.84 1.34 4.77
N ILE A 111 -11.56 2.52 4.22
CA ILE A 111 -12.60 3.42 3.72
C ILE A 111 -12.30 3.80 2.26
N PRO A 112 -13.35 3.97 1.43
CA PRO A 112 -13.20 4.69 0.18
C PRO A 112 -12.65 6.09 0.44
N ASP A 113 -11.84 6.61 -0.48
CA ASP A 113 -11.40 8.01 -0.39
C ASP A 113 -12.61 8.93 -0.60
N PRO A 114 -13.02 9.74 0.40
CA PRO A 114 -14.09 10.71 0.20
C PRO A 114 -13.65 11.89 -0.69
N ASP A 115 -12.34 12.06 -0.86
CA ASP A 115 -11.70 13.10 -1.66
C ASP A 115 -10.36 12.57 -2.21
N PRO A 116 -10.15 12.55 -3.55
CA PRO A 116 -8.89 12.11 -4.16
C PRO A 116 -7.65 12.87 -3.68
N ASP A 117 -7.82 14.10 -3.19
CA ASP A 117 -6.71 14.94 -2.72
C ASP A 117 -6.36 14.71 -1.23
N HIS A 118 -7.18 13.94 -0.49
CA HIS A 118 -6.95 13.66 0.92
C HIS A 118 -6.71 12.16 1.17
N GLN A 119 -5.43 11.78 1.20
CA GLN A 119 -5.05 10.49 1.76
C GLN A 119 -5.26 10.50 3.27
N ARG A 120 -6.22 9.72 3.75
CA ARG A 120 -6.54 9.66 5.18
C ARG A 120 -6.00 8.38 5.78
N LEU A 121 -4.98 8.52 6.62
CA LEU A 121 -4.69 7.56 7.67
C LEU A 121 -5.01 8.29 8.98
N GLN A 122 -6.06 7.84 9.65
CA GLN A 122 -6.58 8.48 10.84
C GLN A 122 -6.94 7.43 11.88
N ILE A 123 -6.89 7.82 13.14
CA ILE A 123 -7.41 7.03 14.25
C ILE A 123 -8.76 7.64 14.60
N ARG A 124 -9.81 6.84 14.55
CA ARG A 124 -11.14 7.25 15.00
C ARG A 124 -11.20 7.34 16.52
N ASP A 125 -12.21 8.02 17.05
CA ASP A 125 -12.43 8.17 18.49
C ASP A 125 -12.57 6.82 19.24
N ASP A 126 -12.95 5.75 18.52
CA ASP A 126 -13.05 4.37 19.01
C ASP A 126 -11.70 3.60 18.96
N GLY A 127 -10.61 4.26 18.59
CA GLY A 127 -9.27 3.68 18.48
C GLY A 127 -9.01 2.91 17.19
N VAL A 128 -9.98 2.85 16.27
CA VAL A 128 -9.83 2.15 15.00
C VAL A 128 -8.96 2.95 14.03
N LEU A 129 -7.92 2.32 13.50
CA LEU A 129 -7.11 2.82 12.40
C LEU A 129 -7.90 2.70 11.10
N VAL A 130 -8.13 3.84 10.48
CA VAL A 130 -8.82 3.95 9.21
C VAL A 130 -7.79 4.17 8.11
N LEU A 131 -7.76 3.25 7.16
CA LEU A 131 -6.86 3.25 6.01
C LEU A 131 -7.65 3.58 4.73
N SER A 132 -7.41 4.75 4.15
CA SER A 132 -8.05 5.11 2.88
C SER A 132 -7.37 4.42 1.69
N HIS A 133 -8.10 4.23 0.58
CA HIS A 133 -7.53 3.63 -0.64
C HIS A 133 -6.33 4.43 -1.19
N GLY A 134 -6.29 5.75 -0.96
CA GLY A 134 -5.19 6.62 -1.33
C GLY A 134 -3.83 6.18 -0.78
N TRP A 135 -3.79 5.51 0.38
CA TRP A 135 -2.56 4.91 0.88
C TRP A 135 -2.07 3.73 0.04
N MET A 136 -2.99 2.90 -0.45
CA MET A 136 -2.65 1.80 -1.34
C MET A 136 -2.05 2.34 -2.64
N PHE A 137 -2.69 3.37 -3.22
CA PHE A 137 -2.18 4.02 -4.43
C PHE A 137 -0.85 4.75 -4.20
N GLY A 138 -0.68 5.43 -3.07
CA GLY A 138 0.59 6.05 -2.70
C GLY A 138 1.72 5.04 -2.55
N LEU A 139 1.46 3.89 -1.93
CA LEU A 139 2.44 2.79 -1.83
C LEU A 139 2.78 2.17 -3.19
N ILE A 140 1.78 2.00 -4.06
CA ILE A 140 2.00 1.54 -5.45
C ILE A 140 2.86 2.56 -6.21
N ASP A 141 2.54 3.84 -6.10
CA ASP A 141 3.23 4.93 -6.80
C ASP A 141 4.73 4.93 -6.48
N VAL A 142 5.09 4.84 -5.21
CA VAL A 142 6.49 4.86 -4.78
C VAL A 142 7.25 3.58 -5.18
N VAL A 143 6.55 2.45 -5.35
CA VAL A 143 7.14 1.22 -5.89
C VAL A 143 7.40 1.33 -7.39
N ILE A 144 6.42 1.82 -8.15
CA ILE A 144 6.52 1.98 -9.61
C ILE A 144 7.62 2.99 -9.97
N HIS A 145 7.68 4.10 -9.24
CA HIS A 145 8.62 5.20 -9.52
C HIS A 145 9.96 5.10 -8.77
N ALA A 146 10.20 4.01 -8.04
CA ALA A 146 11.49 3.75 -7.42
C ALA A 146 12.57 3.55 -8.51
N PRO A 147 13.69 4.29 -8.49
CA PRO A 147 14.75 4.16 -9.51
C PRO A 147 15.29 2.74 -9.64
N GLU A 148 15.40 2.04 -8.52
CA GLU A 148 15.82 0.64 -8.44
C GLU A 148 14.86 -0.32 -9.15
N ASN A 149 13.62 0.08 -9.46
CA ASN A 149 12.64 -0.73 -10.19
C ASN A 149 12.51 -0.35 -11.67
N ALA A 150 13.40 0.50 -12.20
CA ALA A 150 13.31 0.97 -13.58
C ALA A 150 13.40 -0.16 -14.63
N ASP A 151 14.02 -1.29 -14.30
CA ASP A 151 14.08 -2.49 -15.14
C ASP A 151 12.72 -3.18 -15.32
N GLN A 152 11.76 -2.93 -14.41
CA GLN A 152 10.44 -3.55 -14.41
C GLN A 152 9.33 -2.60 -14.88
N PHE A 153 9.49 -1.29 -14.67
CA PHE A 153 8.46 -0.29 -14.98
C PHE A 153 8.92 0.79 -15.98
N GLY A 154 10.17 0.77 -16.41
CA GLY A 154 10.79 1.85 -17.20
C GLY A 154 11.38 2.95 -16.33
N ILE A 155 12.06 3.92 -16.96
CA ILE A 155 12.65 5.06 -16.24
C ILE A 155 11.51 6.00 -15.81
N PRO A 156 11.31 6.25 -14.51
CA PRO A 156 10.26 7.17 -14.08
C PRO A 156 10.53 8.58 -14.60
N PRO A 157 9.52 9.30 -15.11
CA PRO A 157 9.69 10.69 -15.53
C PRO A 157 10.10 11.56 -14.34
N LYS A 158 10.88 12.62 -14.61
CA LYS A 158 11.45 13.52 -13.59
C LYS A 158 10.41 14.32 -12.78
N ALA A 159 9.13 14.18 -13.07
CA ALA A 159 8.01 14.89 -12.44
C ALA A 159 6.90 13.89 -12.07
N PRO A 160 6.15 14.12 -10.96
CA PRO A 160 5.08 13.22 -10.58
C PRO A 160 4.03 13.17 -11.70
N LEU A 161 3.75 11.97 -12.19
CA LEU A 161 2.65 11.76 -13.12
C LEU A 161 1.33 11.92 -12.34
N PRO A 162 0.28 12.50 -12.95
CA PRO A 162 -1.07 12.35 -12.42
C PRO A 162 -1.37 10.86 -12.31
N ILE A 163 -1.83 10.42 -11.14
CA ILE A 163 -2.26 9.04 -10.89
C ILE A 163 -3.32 8.70 -11.93
N TYR A 164 -2.96 7.88 -12.93
CA TYR A 164 -3.91 7.38 -13.90
C TYR A 164 -4.61 6.18 -13.28
N LEU A 165 -5.73 6.43 -12.60
CA LEU A 165 -6.67 5.37 -12.27
C LEU A 165 -7.24 4.86 -13.61
N PRO A 166 -7.08 3.57 -13.97
CA PRO A 166 -7.78 3.03 -15.11
C PRO A 166 -9.27 3.25 -14.88
N LYS A 167 -9.95 3.90 -15.83
CA LYS A 167 -11.41 3.95 -15.84
C LYS A 167 -11.90 2.52 -16.00
N ILE A 168 -12.33 1.91 -14.90
CA ILE A 168 -13.07 0.65 -14.96
C ILE A 168 -14.49 1.05 -15.37
N ASP A 169 -14.82 0.87 -16.65
CA ASP A 169 -16.19 1.00 -17.12
C ASP A 169 -17.02 -0.12 -16.51
N MET A 170 -17.62 0.16 -15.34
CA MET A 170 -18.66 -0.68 -14.75
C MET A 170 -19.99 -0.43 -15.49
N THR A 171 -20.04 -0.80 -16.77
CA THR A 171 -21.32 -1.00 -17.44
C THR A 171 -21.89 -2.33 -16.97
N VAL A 172 -22.65 -2.27 -15.88
CA VAL A 172 -23.53 -3.37 -15.49
C VAL A 172 -24.63 -3.44 -16.54
N ASP A 173 -24.52 -4.43 -17.42
CA ASP A 173 -25.57 -4.81 -18.35
C ASP A 173 -26.79 -5.26 -17.53
N THR A 174 -27.69 -4.32 -17.23
CA THR A 174 -29.00 -4.61 -16.67
C THR A 174 -29.88 -5.13 -17.80
N GLY A 175 -29.61 -6.37 -18.21
CA GLY A 175 -30.38 -7.14 -19.17
C GLY A 175 -31.82 -7.36 -18.70
N GLY A 176 -32.67 -6.34 -18.84
CA GLY A 176 -34.10 -6.45 -18.73
C GLY A 176 -34.68 -7.09 -19.99
N LYS A 177 -35.03 -8.38 -19.92
CA LYS A 177 -36.01 -8.99 -20.82
C LYS A 177 -37.09 -9.68 -20.00
N SER A 178 -38.14 -8.92 -19.70
CA SER A 178 -39.45 -9.46 -19.36
C SER A 178 -40.27 -9.54 -20.64
N GLU A 179 -40.16 -10.64 -21.37
CA GLU A 179 -41.18 -11.09 -22.32
C GLU A 179 -41.90 -12.29 -21.69
N ARG A 180 -43.14 -12.07 -21.25
CA ARG A 180 -44.13 -13.14 -21.16
C ARG A 180 -45.35 -12.73 -21.95
N THR A 181 -45.47 -13.36 -23.10
CA THR A 181 -46.66 -13.43 -23.94
C THR A 181 -47.60 -14.54 -23.47
N ALA A 182 -48.90 -14.27 -23.67
CA ALA A 182 -50.02 -15.18 -23.88
C ALA A 182 -50.67 -15.86 -22.65
N PRO A 183 -51.94 -16.30 -22.75
CA PRO A 183 -52.86 -16.30 -23.91
C PRO A 183 -54.07 -15.35 -23.80
#